data_AF-A0A8T1VL54-F1
#
_entry.id   AF-A0A8T1VL54-F1
#
_cell.length_a   1.000
_cell.length_b   1.000
_cell.length_c   1.000
_cell.angle_alpha   90.00
_cell.angle_beta   90.00
_cell.angle_gamma   90.00
#
_symmetry.space_group_name_H-M   'P 1'
#
loop_
_entity.id
_entity.type
_entity.pdbx_description
1 polymer ?
#
loop_
_entity_poly.entity_id
_entity_poly.type
_entity_poly.pdbx_seq_one_letter_code
_entity_poly.pdbx_strand_id
1 'polypeptide(L)'
;MSSSTQASFFWVKYGFGTCCASYAGKEMLQANKRCHGTCADNITPPKMYNANVSCAILRSFVKNTCAKDIEDLCKQKNIQLGIELDALNKIIQAAQARSAASALATGRSVTSVKAGGTGSRPPSGAASSRPITPTMHTGANDSVDDEIAEAIAKKTATENQLEVVAAASKLAKELVAGTAVVDLADDHGARLRLDETGDARASTILKSRAHYTAMAVIVDDKGPPHVLPLVFKLQKPSPTDGSDSRPSSGAAKFTGATVPT
;
A
#
# COMPACT_ATOMS: atom_id res chain seq x y z
N MET A 1 -31.58 -45.05 10.98
CA MET A 1 -31.44 -43.58 11.06
C MET A 1 -30.26 -43.16 10.20
N SER A 2 -30.49 -42.67 8.98
CA SER A 2 -29.40 -42.10 8.17
C SER A 2 -28.99 -40.78 8.80
N SER A 3 -27.90 -40.80 9.57
CA SER A 3 -27.17 -39.59 9.94
C SER A 3 -26.64 -39.00 8.64
N SER A 4 -27.39 -38.10 8.02
CA SER A 4 -26.85 -37.22 7.00
C SER A 4 -25.74 -36.42 7.68
N THR A 5 -24.49 -36.81 7.45
CA THR A 5 -23.32 -36.08 7.93
C THR A 5 -23.36 -34.72 7.25
N GLN A 6 -24.02 -33.75 7.88
CA GLN A 6 -24.09 -32.39 7.37
C GLN A 6 -22.65 -31.91 7.19
N ALA A 7 -22.30 -31.57 5.96
CA ALA A 7 -20.96 -31.08 5.66
C ALA A 7 -20.76 -29.75 6.41
N SER A 8 -19.85 -29.75 7.37
CA SER A 8 -19.51 -28.56 8.17
C SER A 8 -18.29 -27.91 7.54
N PHE A 9 -18.47 -26.70 7.03
CA PHE A 9 -17.40 -25.91 6.40
C PHE A 9 -17.23 -24.59 7.13
N PHE A 10 -16.02 -24.04 7.13
CA PHE A 10 -15.70 -22.71 7.67
C PHE A 10 -14.66 -22.03 6.78
N TRP A 11 -14.41 -20.76 7.03
CA TRP A 11 -13.50 -19.93 6.24
C TRP A 11 -12.26 -19.54 7.03
N VAL A 12 -11.09 -19.56 6.39
CA VAL A 12 -9.82 -19.13 6.99
C VAL A 12 -9.24 -17.98 6.17
N LYS A 13 -8.85 -16.91 6.87
CA LYS A 13 -8.20 -15.72 6.33
C LYS A 13 -6.70 -15.78 6.59
N TYR A 14 -5.91 -15.50 5.56
CA TYR A 14 -4.45 -15.34 5.58
C TYR A 14 -4.00 -14.69 4.28
N GLY A 15 -2.71 -14.37 4.14
CA GLY A 15 -2.14 -13.71 2.97
C GLY A 15 -2.13 -12.19 3.11
N PHE A 16 -2.23 -11.47 2.00
CA PHE A 16 -2.20 -10.01 1.99
C PHE A 16 -3.62 -9.45 2.03
N GLY A 17 -3.84 -8.37 2.78
CA GLY A 17 -5.13 -7.70 2.87
C GLY A 17 -4.99 -6.18 3.06
N THR A 18 -6.02 -5.43 2.69
CA THR A 18 -6.13 -4.00 2.97
C THR A 18 -6.81 -3.75 4.32
N CYS A 19 -6.48 -2.61 4.95
CA CYS A 19 -7.22 -2.04 6.08
C CYS A 19 -8.63 -1.61 5.63
N CYS A 20 -9.51 -2.56 5.32
CA CYS A 20 -10.92 -2.26 5.42
C CYS A 20 -11.34 -2.56 6.85
N ALA A 21 -11.65 -1.48 7.58
CA ALA A 21 -12.31 -1.54 8.86
C ALA A 21 -13.46 -2.57 8.82
N SER A 22 -13.49 -3.44 9.84
CA SER A 22 -14.65 -4.20 10.30
C SER A 22 -15.74 -4.49 9.26
N TYR A 23 -15.56 -5.52 8.42
CA TYR A 23 -16.70 -6.06 7.66
C TYR A 23 -17.55 -6.93 8.59
N ALA A 24 -18.58 -6.31 9.15
CA ALA A 24 -19.62 -7.00 9.90
C ALA A 24 -20.42 -7.95 8.99
N GLY A 25 -20.20 -9.25 9.18
CA GLY A 25 -21.27 -10.24 9.29
C GLY A 25 -22.03 -10.73 8.06
N LYS A 26 -22.26 -9.99 6.96
CA LYS A 26 -23.21 -10.47 5.92
C LYS A 26 -22.92 -10.22 4.43
N GLU A 27 -21.89 -9.49 4.01
CA GLU A 27 -21.77 -9.09 2.58
C GLU A 27 -20.49 -9.48 1.84
N MET A 28 -19.79 -10.55 2.23
CA MET A 28 -18.58 -10.94 1.49
C MET A 28 -18.88 -11.63 0.14
N LEU A 29 -20.05 -12.27 0.00
CA LEU A 29 -20.42 -12.97 -1.26
C LEU A 29 -20.85 -12.00 -2.39
N GLN A 30 -21.28 -10.78 -2.04
CA GLN A 30 -21.58 -9.73 -3.03
C GLN A 30 -20.39 -8.80 -3.29
N ALA A 31 -19.48 -8.60 -2.32
CA ALA A 31 -18.25 -7.83 -2.52
C ALA A 31 -17.36 -8.42 -3.62
N ASN A 32 -17.34 -9.75 -3.79
CA ASN A 32 -16.57 -10.41 -4.86
C ASN A 32 -17.11 -10.11 -6.28
N LYS A 33 -18.40 -9.77 -6.42
CA LYS A 33 -19.00 -9.41 -7.74
C LYS A 33 -19.07 -7.91 -8.00
N ARG A 34 -19.07 -7.06 -6.97
CA ARG A 34 -19.26 -5.60 -7.12
C ARG A 34 -17.95 -4.80 -7.20
N CYS A 35 -16.82 -5.39 -6.83
CA CYS A 35 -15.52 -4.72 -6.80
C CYS A 35 -14.69 -4.88 -8.10
N HIS A 36 -15.31 -5.23 -9.23
CA HIS A 36 -14.63 -5.29 -10.54
C HIS A 36 -14.22 -3.90 -11.09
N GLY A 37 -14.49 -2.81 -10.36
CA GLY A 37 -14.34 -1.44 -10.84
C GLY A 37 -13.00 -0.77 -10.55
N THR A 38 -12.58 -0.63 -9.29
CA THR A 38 -11.50 0.36 -8.99
C THR A 38 -10.71 0.18 -7.68
N CYS A 39 -10.92 -0.86 -6.85
CA CYS A 39 -10.28 -0.94 -5.51
C CYS A 39 -9.95 -2.37 -5.00
N ALA A 40 -9.65 -3.35 -5.86
CA ALA A 40 -9.61 -4.78 -5.48
C ALA A 40 -8.21 -5.43 -5.49
N ASP A 41 -7.11 -4.69 -5.57
CA ASP A 41 -5.92 -5.27 -6.20
C ASP A 41 -5.03 -6.19 -5.34
N ASN A 42 -5.32 -6.41 -4.04
CA ASN A 42 -4.34 -7.08 -3.16
C ASN A 42 -4.91 -7.97 -2.05
N ILE A 43 -6.20 -8.33 -2.09
CA ILE A 43 -6.81 -9.09 -0.99
C ILE A 43 -6.81 -10.58 -1.33
N THR A 44 -6.10 -11.38 -0.54
CA THR A 44 -6.19 -12.83 -0.62
C THR A 44 -7.59 -13.27 -0.17
N PRO A 45 -8.38 -13.94 -1.03
CA PRO A 45 -9.72 -14.38 -0.67
C PRO A 45 -9.65 -15.46 0.43
N PRO A 46 -10.59 -15.48 1.39
CA PRO A 46 -10.61 -16.52 2.41
C PRO A 46 -10.81 -17.91 1.79
N LYS A 47 -10.12 -18.91 2.33
CA LYS A 47 -10.25 -20.31 1.87
C LYS A 47 -11.20 -21.10 2.73
N MET A 48 -11.98 -21.97 2.10
CA MET A 48 -12.95 -22.83 2.78
C MET A 48 -12.30 -24.16 3.18
N TYR A 49 -12.55 -24.62 4.40
CA TYR A 49 -12.08 -25.90 4.92
C TYR A 49 -13.23 -26.71 5.52
N ASN A 50 -13.10 -28.04 5.46
CA ASN A 50 -14.05 -28.98 6.06
C ASN A 50 -13.69 -29.18 7.55
N ALA A 51 -14.66 -29.05 8.45
CA ALA A 51 -14.49 -29.27 9.88
C ALA A 51 -14.70 -30.73 10.32
N ASN A 52 -15.15 -31.61 9.42
CA ASN A 52 -15.36 -33.05 9.70
C ASN A 52 -14.07 -33.88 9.66
N VAL A 53 -12.92 -33.25 9.90
CA VAL A 53 -11.59 -33.89 10.03
C VAL A 53 -11.06 -33.66 11.45
N SER A 54 -10.00 -34.35 11.86
CA SER A 54 -9.35 -34.05 13.14
C SER A 54 -8.64 -32.69 13.12
N CYS A 55 -8.46 -32.06 14.28
CA CYS A 55 -7.70 -30.83 14.41
C CYS A 55 -6.27 -30.98 13.87
N ALA A 56 -5.60 -32.11 14.12
CA ALA A 56 -4.27 -32.41 13.57
C ALA A 56 -4.26 -32.40 12.03
N ILE A 57 -5.22 -33.07 11.39
CA ILE A 57 -5.34 -33.10 9.92
C ILE A 57 -5.63 -31.70 9.37
N LEU A 58 -6.57 -30.98 10.00
CA LEU A 58 -6.92 -29.64 9.58
C LEU A 58 -5.71 -28.70 9.62
N ARG A 59 -4.95 -28.71 10.72
CA ARG A 59 -3.74 -27.88 10.87
C ARG A 59 -2.73 -28.17 9.77
N SER A 60 -2.54 -29.44 9.41
CA SER A 60 -1.64 -29.83 8.31
C SER A 60 -2.11 -29.24 6.96
N PHE A 61 -3.40 -29.34 6.64
CA PHE A 61 -3.95 -28.76 5.41
C PHE A 61 -3.83 -27.24 5.38
N VAL A 62 -4.19 -26.56 6.46
CA VAL A 62 -4.09 -25.09 6.54
C VAL A 62 -2.62 -24.69 6.43
N LYS A 63 -1.70 -25.33 7.15
CA LYS A 63 -0.25 -25.07 7.08
C LYS A 63 0.29 -25.16 5.66
N ASN A 64 0.09 -26.30 4.99
CA ASN A 64 0.65 -26.53 3.66
C ASN A 64 0.08 -25.54 2.63
N THR A 65 -1.21 -25.22 2.76
CA THR A 65 -1.87 -24.27 1.86
C THR A 65 -1.38 -22.84 2.12
N CYS A 66 -1.35 -22.40 3.38
CA CYS A 66 -0.90 -21.06 3.76
C CYS A 66 0.55 -20.82 3.35
N ALA A 67 1.45 -21.74 3.69
CA ALA A 67 2.87 -21.59 3.38
C ALA A 67 3.10 -21.43 1.87
N LYS A 68 2.47 -22.28 1.06
CA LYS A 68 2.57 -22.21 -0.40
C LYS A 68 2.01 -20.90 -0.96
N ASP A 69 0.77 -20.55 -0.61
CA ASP A 69 0.13 -19.37 -1.18
C ASP A 69 0.86 -18.08 -0.76
N ILE A 70 1.29 -17.98 0.51
CA ILE A 70 2.03 -16.80 0.99
C ILE A 70 3.35 -16.69 0.23
N GLU A 71 4.06 -17.80 0.01
CA GLU A 71 5.29 -17.80 -0.77
C GLU A 71 5.07 -17.33 -2.22
N ASP A 72 4.04 -17.86 -2.89
CA ASP A 72 3.70 -17.48 -4.26
C ASP A 72 3.28 -16.00 -4.37
N LEU A 73 2.48 -15.51 -3.42
CA LEU A 73 2.11 -14.10 -3.31
C LEU A 73 3.33 -13.22 -3.05
N CYS A 74 4.24 -13.64 -2.17
CA CYS A 74 5.47 -12.90 -1.90
C CYS A 74 6.35 -12.78 -3.16
N LYS A 75 6.49 -13.87 -3.94
CA LYS A 75 7.23 -13.84 -5.22
C LYS A 75 6.62 -12.83 -6.19
N GLN A 76 5.30 -12.87 -6.37
CA GLN A 76 4.59 -11.93 -7.23
C GLN A 76 4.78 -10.48 -6.77
N LYS A 77 4.61 -10.22 -5.46
CA LYS A 77 4.72 -8.87 -4.89
C LYS A 77 6.14 -8.33 -4.94
N ASN A 78 7.15 -9.16 -4.71
CA ASN A 78 8.54 -8.75 -4.77
C ASN A 78 8.92 -8.29 -6.19
N ILE A 79 8.49 -9.03 -7.21
CA ILE A 79 8.70 -8.61 -8.62
C ILE A 79 7.99 -7.29 -8.90
N GLN A 80 6.71 -7.16 -8.52
CA GLN A 80 5.95 -5.94 -8.76
C GLN A 80 6.60 -4.71 -8.09
N LEU A 81 6.89 -4.81 -6.78
CA LEU A 81 7.46 -3.70 -6.01
C LEU A 81 8.89 -3.39 -6.45
N GLY A 82 9.66 -4.39 -6.89
CA GLY A 82 10.99 -4.18 -7.47
C GLY A 82 10.94 -3.34 -8.76
N ILE A 83 9.97 -3.60 -9.64
CA ILE A 83 9.76 -2.82 -10.86
C ILE A 83 9.34 -1.38 -10.51
N GLU A 84 8.40 -1.21 -9.58
CA GLU A 84 7.95 0.11 -9.11
C GLU A 84 9.10 0.92 -8.49
N LEU A 85 9.96 0.27 -7.69
CA LEU A 85 11.12 0.90 -7.06
C LEU A 85 12.18 1.32 -8.09
N ASP A 86 12.45 0.50 -9.11
CA ASP A 86 13.34 0.87 -10.22
C ASP A 86 12.80 2.07 -11.02
N ALA A 87 11.49 2.10 -11.28
CA ALA A 87 10.83 3.22 -11.94
C ALA A 87 10.95 4.53 -11.12
N LEU A 88 10.73 4.47 -9.80
CA LEU A 88 10.88 5.62 -8.91
C LEU A 88 12.32 6.13 -8.86
N ASN A 89 13.31 5.23 -8.82
CA ASN A 89 14.72 5.61 -8.87
C ASN A 89 15.06 6.35 -10.18
N LYS A 90 14.51 5.91 -11.32
CA LYS A 90 14.68 6.60 -12.61
C LYS A 90 14.06 8.00 -12.61
N ILE A 91 12.88 8.17 -12.03
CA ILE A 91 12.21 9.48 -11.90
C ILE A 91 13.06 10.43 -11.06
N ILE A 92 13.54 9.97 -9.90
CA ILE A 92 14.40 10.78 -9.01
C ILE A 92 15.68 11.21 -9.74
N GLN A 93 16.35 10.27 -10.41
CA GLN A 93 17.58 10.58 -11.18
C GLN A 93 17.32 11.58 -12.31
N ALA A 94 16.23 11.41 -13.06
CA ALA A 94 15.87 12.32 -14.15
C ALA A 94 15.53 13.73 -13.65
N ALA A 95 14.80 13.84 -12.53
CA ALA A 95 14.48 15.12 -11.92
C ALA A 95 15.73 15.84 -11.36
N GLN A 96 16.65 15.10 -10.75
CA GLN A 96 17.95 15.63 -10.30
C GLN A 96 18.80 16.13 -11.48
N ALA A 97 18.86 15.37 -12.58
CA ALA A 97 19.58 15.79 -13.79
C ALA A 97 19.01 17.08 -14.42
N ARG A 98 17.67 17.22 -14.46
CA ARG A 98 17.00 18.45 -14.92
C ARG A 98 17.35 19.65 -14.04
N SER A 99 17.37 19.46 -12.72
CA SER A 99 17.69 20.51 -11.75
C SER A 99 19.15 20.98 -11.89
N ALA A 100 20.09 20.06 -12.06
CA ALA A 100 21.50 20.37 -12.30
C ALA A 100 21.73 21.12 -13.62
N ALA A 101 21.01 20.74 -14.69
CA ALA A 101 21.10 21.41 -15.99
C ALA A 101 20.55 22.85 -15.95
N SER A 102 19.47 23.08 -15.19
CA SER A 102 18.89 24.42 -14.97
C SER A 102 19.86 25.36 -14.24
N ALA A 103 20.51 24.87 -13.17
CA ALA A 103 21.50 25.64 -12.41
C ALA A 103 22.72 26.06 -13.27
N LEU A 104 23.16 25.20 -14.18
CA LEU A 104 24.29 25.50 -15.08
C LEU A 104 23.94 26.55 -16.15
N ALA A 105 22.68 26.63 -16.56
CA ALA A 105 22.20 27.62 -17.53
C ALA A 105 22.10 29.02 -16.90
N THR A 106 21.70 29.13 -15.63
CA THR A 106 21.65 30.41 -14.90
C THR A 106 23.04 30.97 -14.59
N GLY A 107 24.05 30.12 -14.42
CA GLY A 107 25.44 30.54 -14.17
C GLY A 107 26.18 31.12 -15.39
N ARG A 108 25.66 30.96 -16.61
CA ARG A 108 26.36 31.37 -17.86
C ARG A 108 25.91 32.70 -18.44
N SER A 109 25.00 33.41 -17.78
CA SER A 109 24.47 34.70 -18.24
C SER A 109 25.00 35.90 -17.45
N VAL A 110 26.29 35.95 -17.11
CA VAL A 110 26.96 37.22 -16.74
C VAL A 110 28.44 37.16 -17.13
N THR A 111 28.76 37.31 -18.42
CA THR A 111 29.99 37.97 -18.92
C THR A 111 30.00 37.93 -20.44
N SER A 112 29.21 38.80 -21.09
CA SER A 112 29.56 39.30 -22.41
C SER A 112 30.44 40.53 -22.21
N VAL A 113 31.72 40.31 -21.99
CA VAL A 113 32.72 41.39 -22.03
C VAL A 113 33.10 41.57 -23.48
N LYS A 114 32.39 42.47 -24.17
CA LYS A 114 32.71 42.90 -25.52
C LYS A 114 33.87 43.91 -25.43
N ALA A 115 35.11 43.42 -25.39
CA ALA A 115 36.26 44.20 -25.84
C ALA A 115 36.23 44.18 -27.37
N GLY A 116 36.19 45.26 -28.14
CA GLY A 116 36.68 46.62 -27.91
C GLY A 116 37.38 47.02 -29.21
N GLY A 117 36.64 46.98 -30.32
CA GLY A 117 37.12 47.38 -31.64
C GLY A 117 37.04 48.90 -31.79
N THR A 118 38.18 49.51 -32.09
CA THR A 118 38.34 50.93 -32.41
C THR A 118 37.64 51.29 -33.72
N GLY A 119 36.82 52.35 -33.75
CA GLY A 119 36.30 52.88 -35.01
C GLY A 119 35.11 53.85 -34.91
N SER A 120 35.42 55.13 -34.65
CA SER A 120 34.83 56.36 -35.24
C SER A 120 33.31 56.52 -35.49
N ARG A 121 32.71 57.39 -34.64
CA ARG A 121 31.73 58.49 -34.94
C ARG A 121 30.28 58.15 -35.40
N PRO A 122 29.23 58.88 -34.93
CA PRO A 122 27.82 58.47 -35.00
C PRO A 122 27.04 59.09 -36.18
N PRO A 123 25.78 58.67 -36.40
CA PRO A 123 24.71 59.67 -36.31
C PRO A 123 23.42 59.19 -35.63
N SER A 124 22.72 60.19 -35.09
CA SER A 124 21.38 60.17 -34.50
C SER A 124 20.29 59.66 -35.44
N GLY A 125 19.22 59.08 -34.87
CA GLY A 125 17.92 59.01 -35.55
C GLY A 125 16.99 57.89 -35.08
N ALA A 126 16.09 58.25 -34.17
CA ALA A 126 14.74 57.70 -33.92
C ALA A 126 14.46 56.20 -34.16
N ALA A 127 14.02 55.49 -33.10
CA ALA A 127 12.63 55.01 -33.00
C ALA A 127 12.42 54.06 -31.80
N SER A 128 11.24 54.19 -31.21
CA SER A 128 10.47 53.12 -30.56
C SER A 128 10.92 52.67 -29.17
N SER A 129 10.33 53.33 -28.17
CA SER A 129 10.08 52.81 -26.83
C SER A 129 9.41 51.43 -26.93
N ARG A 130 10.18 50.36 -26.73
CA ARG A 130 9.61 49.03 -26.44
C ARG A 130 9.46 48.89 -24.93
N PRO A 131 8.30 48.43 -24.42
CA PRO A 131 8.16 48.12 -23.02
C PRO A 131 9.10 46.95 -22.69
N ILE A 132 9.93 47.10 -21.67
CA ILE A 132 10.64 45.99 -21.04
C ILE A 132 9.57 45.22 -20.27
N THR A 133 9.16 44.07 -20.80
CA THR A 133 8.39 43.08 -20.06
C THR A 133 9.22 42.62 -18.86
N PRO A 134 8.72 42.68 -17.62
CA PRO A 134 9.40 42.06 -16.51
C PRO A 134 9.29 40.54 -16.70
N THR A 135 10.43 39.89 -16.89
CA THR A 135 10.54 38.43 -16.86
C THR A 135 10.16 37.98 -15.44
N MET A 136 8.94 37.48 -15.29
CA MET A 136 8.52 36.72 -14.11
C MET A 136 9.26 35.38 -14.12
N HIS A 137 10.52 35.38 -13.67
CA HIS A 137 11.18 34.14 -13.23
C HIS A 137 10.75 33.87 -11.79
N THR A 138 9.60 33.25 -11.61
CA THR A 138 9.17 32.74 -10.31
C THR A 138 8.14 31.64 -10.58
N GLY A 139 8.53 30.38 -10.35
CA GLY A 139 7.57 29.26 -10.35
C GLY A 139 8.02 27.96 -11.01
N ALA A 140 9.19 27.89 -11.67
CA ALA A 140 9.63 26.64 -12.33
C ALA A 140 10.41 25.69 -11.39
N ASN A 141 11.05 26.21 -10.33
CA ASN A 141 11.87 25.39 -9.44
C ASN A 141 11.04 24.68 -8.35
N ASP A 142 10.01 25.34 -7.81
CA ASP A 142 9.14 24.76 -6.77
C ASP A 142 8.45 23.47 -7.26
N SER A 143 8.11 23.41 -8.55
CA SER A 143 7.44 22.24 -9.17
C SER A 143 8.32 21.00 -9.29
N VAL A 144 9.65 21.12 -9.42
CA VAL A 144 10.54 19.96 -9.58
C VAL A 144 10.92 19.40 -8.21
N ASP A 145 11.08 20.28 -7.22
CA ASP A 145 11.35 19.89 -5.83
C ASP A 145 10.16 19.12 -5.23
N ASP A 146 8.92 19.54 -5.53
CA ASP A 146 7.69 18.81 -5.15
C ASP A 146 7.62 17.41 -5.80
N GLU A 147 7.97 17.30 -7.09
CA GLU A 147 7.99 16.01 -7.82
C GLU A 147 9.04 15.05 -7.22
N ILE A 148 10.22 15.56 -6.86
CA ILE A 148 11.28 14.79 -6.21
C ILE A 148 10.83 14.34 -4.81
N ALA A 149 10.24 15.23 -4.02
CA ALA A 149 9.76 14.92 -2.68
C ALA A 149 8.67 13.83 -2.71
N GLU A 150 7.72 13.93 -3.64
CA GLU A 150 6.68 12.92 -3.84
C GLU A 150 7.27 11.57 -4.27
N ALA A 151 8.23 11.57 -5.20
CA ALA A 151 8.89 10.35 -5.65
C ALA A 151 9.69 9.67 -4.53
N ILE A 152 10.35 10.44 -3.66
CA ILE A 152 11.05 9.93 -2.47
C ILE A 152 10.05 9.33 -1.48
N ALA A 153 8.93 10.01 -1.21
CA ALA A 153 7.90 9.49 -0.31
C ALA A 153 7.32 8.16 -0.83
N LYS A 154 7.05 8.06 -2.13
CA LYS A 154 6.61 6.80 -2.77
C LYS A 154 7.70 5.73 -2.68
N LYS A 155 8.97 6.06 -2.89
CA LYS A 155 10.10 5.13 -2.77
C LYS A 155 10.17 4.52 -1.37
N THR A 156 10.11 5.36 -0.34
CA THR A 156 10.11 4.90 1.05
C THR A 156 8.90 4.02 1.37
N ALA A 157 7.71 4.36 0.85
CA ALA A 157 6.52 3.52 1.01
C ALA A 157 6.69 2.14 0.35
N THR A 158 7.27 2.07 -0.85
CA THR A 158 7.56 0.81 -1.55
C THR A 158 8.62 -0.02 -0.82
N GLU A 159 9.65 0.61 -0.25
CA GLU A 159 10.66 -0.06 0.59
C GLU A 159 10.02 -0.68 1.84
N ASN A 160 9.17 0.07 2.55
CA ASN A 160 8.43 -0.46 3.70
C ASN A 160 7.52 -1.65 3.33
N GLN A 161 6.88 -1.60 2.16
CA GLN A 161 6.09 -2.74 1.67
C GLN A 161 6.96 -3.96 1.37
N LEU A 162 8.16 -3.78 0.81
CA LEU A 162 9.12 -4.88 0.59
C LEU A 162 9.56 -5.53 1.91
N GLU A 163 9.73 -4.76 2.98
CA GLU A 163 9.99 -5.32 4.32
C GLU A 163 8.84 -6.20 4.82
N VAL A 164 7.59 -5.78 4.63
CA VAL A 164 6.41 -6.59 4.97
C VAL A 164 6.39 -7.89 4.16
N VAL A 165 6.69 -7.82 2.86
CA VAL A 165 6.79 -9.01 1.99
C VAL A 165 7.93 -9.94 2.43
N ALA A 166 9.07 -9.38 2.84
CA ALA A 166 10.20 -10.16 3.36
C ALA A 166 9.84 -10.89 4.67
N ALA A 167 9.16 -10.20 5.60
CA ALA A 167 8.67 -10.79 6.84
C ALA A 167 7.65 -11.91 6.58
N ALA A 168 6.71 -11.70 5.64
CA ALA A 168 5.75 -12.72 5.23
C ALA A 168 6.45 -13.96 4.63
N SER A 169 7.42 -13.75 3.74
CA SER A 169 8.21 -14.82 3.14
C SER A 169 9.02 -15.60 4.20
N LYS A 170 9.57 -14.91 5.19
CA LYS A 170 10.27 -15.55 6.32
C LYS A 170 9.32 -16.46 7.11
N LEU A 171 8.14 -15.98 7.50
CA LEU A 171 7.15 -16.78 8.21
C LEU A 171 6.69 -18.00 7.40
N ALA A 172 6.49 -17.86 6.10
CA ALA A 172 6.15 -18.99 5.24
C ALA A 172 7.25 -20.08 5.26
N LYS A 173 8.53 -19.69 5.22
CA LYS A 173 9.67 -20.62 5.32
C LYS A 173 9.73 -21.31 6.68
N GLU A 174 9.46 -20.58 7.77
CA GLU A 174 9.40 -21.14 9.13
C GLU A 174 8.28 -22.18 9.29
N LEU A 175 7.11 -21.94 8.67
CA LEU A 175 6.02 -22.92 8.63
C LEU A 175 6.41 -24.21 7.88
N VAL A 176 7.17 -24.09 6.78
CA VAL A 176 7.67 -25.24 6.02
C VAL A 176 8.74 -25.99 6.81
N ALA A 177 9.67 -25.26 7.44
CA ALA A 177 10.72 -25.82 8.28
C ALA A 177 10.19 -26.48 9.56
N GLY A 178 8.96 -26.15 9.98
CA GLY A 178 8.35 -26.67 11.19
C GLY A 178 8.81 -25.95 12.46
N THR A 179 9.55 -24.85 12.34
CA THR A 179 9.92 -23.96 13.46
C THR A 179 8.75 -23.07 13.89
N ALA A 180 7.79 -22.86 12.99
CA ALA A 180 6.49 -22.28 13.29
C ALA A 180 5.38 -23.30 13.02
N VAL A 181 4.33 -23.28 13.84
CA VAL A 181 3.14 -24.10 13.65
C VAL A 181 1.91 -23.23 13.36
N VAL A 182 0.98 -23.75 12.57
CA VAL A 182 -0.29 -23.06 12.32
C VAL A 182 -1.29 -23.36 13.43
N ASP A 183 -2.00 -22.31 13.81
CA ASP A 183 -3.25 -22.38 14.56
C ASP A 183 -4.29 -21.41 13.98
N LEU A 184 -5.49 -21.41 14.52
CA LEU A 184 -6.58 -20.51 14.14
C LEU A 184 -6.93 -19.59 15.31
N ALA A 185 -7.30 -18.35 14.98
CA ALA A 185 -7.93 -17.41 15.88
C ALA A 185 -9.36 -17.13 15.43
N ASP A 186 -10.28 -16.97 16.39
CA ASP A 186 -11.64 -16.54 16.12
C ASP A 186 -11.73 -15.06 15.70
N ASP A 187 -12.95 -14.60 15.49
CA ASP A 187 -13.31 -13.24 15.11
C ASP A 187 -12.96 -12.19 16.18
N HIS A 188 -12.67 -12.60 17.42
CA HIS A 188 -12.17 -11.75 18.49
C HIS A 188 -10.63 -11.78 18.61
N GLY A 189 -9.94 -12.57 17.77
CA GLY A 189 -8.50 -12.77 17.83
C GLY A 189 -8.07 -13.76 18.90
N ALA A 190 -9.00 -14.47 19.55
CA ALA A 190 -8.67 -15.47 20.54
C ALA A 190 -8.19 -16.77 19.85
N ARG A 191 -7.00 -17.23 20.23
CA ARG A 191 -6.38 -18.46 19.71
C ARG A 191 -7.19 -19.68 20.14
N LEU A 192 -7.46 -20.59 19.20
CA LEU A 192 -8.26 -21.79 19.42
C LEU A 192 -7.46 -22.99 19.95
N ARG A 193 -6.13 -22.95 19.85
CA ARG A 193 -5.21 -23.98 20.37
C ARG A 193 -5.54 -25.37 19.84
N LEU A 194 -5.68 -25.46 18.51
CA LEU A 194 -5.98 -26.73 17.84
C LEU A 194 -4.90 -27.80 18.06
N ASP A 195 -3.70 -27.41 18.46
CA ASP A 195 -2.62 -28.28 18.93
C ASP A 195 -2.96 -29.01 20.23
N GLU A 196 -3.59 -28.34 21.20
CA GLU A 196 -3.97 -28.94 22.48
C GLU A 196 -5.14 -29.93 22.32
N THR A 197 -5.94 -29.80 21.26
CA THR A 197 -7.08 -30.69 21.01
C THR A 197 -6.73 -31.98 20.27
N GLY A 198 -5.53 -32.06 19.68
CA GLY A 198 -5.00 -33.26 19.04
C GLY A 198 -5.94 -33.89 17.99
N ASP A 199 -6.45 -35.08 18.31
CA ASP A 199 -7.27 -35.91 17.41
C ASP A 199 -8.77 -35.62 17.48
N ALA A 200 -9.21 -34.67 18.33
CA ALA A 200 -10.59 -34.24 18.36
C ALA A 200 -11.04 -33.73 16.99
N ARG A 201 -12.31 -33.97 16.64
CA ARG A 201 -12.89 -33.47 15.38
C ARG A 201 -12.95 -31.95 15.42
N ALA A 202 -12.49 -31.29 14.38
CA ALA A 202 -12.45 -29.84 14.32
C ALA A 202 -13.85 -29.21 14.47
N SER A 203 -14.91 -29.90 14.05
CA SER A 203 -16.31 -29.46 14.22
C SER A 203 -16.80 -29.37 15.66
N THR A 204 -16.06 -29.89 16.65
CA THR A 204 -16.39 -29.68 18.07
C THR A 204 -15.95 -28.32 18.59
N ILE A 205 -15.01 -27.67 17.91
CA ILE A 205 -14.46 -26.35 18.29
C ILE A 205 -14.88 -25.28 17.27
N LEU A 206 -14.81 -25.63 15.99
CA LEU A 206 -15.08 -24.71 14.89
C LEU A 206 -16.57 -24.66 14.58
N LYS A 207 -17.07 -23.44 14.49
CA LYS A 207 -18.45 -23.16 14.12
C LYS A 207 -18.59 -23.22 12.61
N SER A 208 -19.59 -23.98 12.15
CA SER A 208 -19.98 -24.02 10.74
C SER A 208 -20.25 -22.60 10.21
N ARG A 209 -19.70 -22.30 9.03
CA ARG A 209 -19.79 -21.04 8.28
C ARG A 209 -19.15 -19.84 8.98
N ALA A 210 -18.43 -20.03 10.08
CA ALA A 210 -17.66 -18.98 10.72
C ALA A 210 -16.38 -18.64 9.95
N HIS A 211 -15.76 -17.53 10.33
CA HIS A 211 -14.49 -17.06 9.77
C HIS A 211 -13.43 -17.08 10.86
N TYR A 212 -12.26 -17.57 10.50
CA TYR A 212 -11.10 -17.65 11.37
C TYR A 212 -9.91 -16.99 10.68
N THR A 213 -8.94 -16.53 11.47
CA THR A 213 -7.66 -16.04 10.96
C THR A 213 -6.58 -17.07 11.24
N ALA A 214 -5.76 -17.39 10.23
CA ALA A 214 -4.62 -18.26 10.46
C ALA A 214 -3.52 -17.50 11.22
N MET A 215 -2.96 -18.16 12.23
CA MET A 215 -1.90 -17.63 13.07
C MET A 215 -0.67 -18.54 12.96
N ALA A 216 0.51 -17.95 12.87
CA ALA A 216 1.77 -18.64 13.13
C ALA A 216 2.07 -18.59 14.62
N VAL A 217 2.41 -19.74 15.19
CA VAL A 217 2.86 -19.89 16.57
C VAL A 217 4.31 -20.34 16.50
N ILE A 218 5.21 -19.49 16.94
CA ILE A 218 6.64 -19.73 16.97
C ILE A 218 7.00 -20.05 18.41
N VAL A 219 7.58 -21.21 18.64
CA VAL A 219 7.99 -21.66 19.97
C VAL A 219 9.49 -21.49 20.07
N ASP A 220 9.93 -20.49 20.83
CA ASP A 220 11.35 -20.28 21.12
C ASP A 220 11.75 -21.08 22.37
N ASP A 221 12.96 -21.66 22.36
CA ASP A 221 13.48 -22.50 23.46
C ASP A 221 13.63 -21.75 24.81
N LYS A 222 13.42 -20.43 24.84
CA LYS A 222 13.71 -19.56 26.00
C LYS A 222 12.56 -18.65 26.43
N GLY A 223 11.35 -18.82 25.89
CA GLY A 223 10.24 -17.90 26.19
C GLY A 223 8.85 -18.44 25.88
N PRO A 224 7.80 -17.67 26.23
CA PRO A 224 6.44 -18.00 25.84
C PRO A 224 6.29 -17.94 24.31
N PRO A 225 5.42 -18.76 23.72
CA PRO A 225 5.27 -18.83 22.27
C PRO A 225 4.82 -17.48 21.68
N HIS A 226 5.50 -17.05 20.62
CA HIS A 226 5.16 -15.86 19.86
C HIS A 226 4.05 -16.17 18.85
N VAL A 227 2.94 -15.45 18.92
CA VAL A 227 1.78 -15.67 18.04
C VAL A 227 1.62 -14.48 17.09
N LEU A 228 1.71 -14.75 15.79
CA LEU A 228 1.64 -13.73 14.74
C LEU A 228 0.53 -14.06 13.74
N PRO A 229 -0.32 -13.09 13.36
CA PRO A 229 -1.30 -13.32 12.32
C PRO A 229 -0.63 -13.50 10.97
N LEU A 230 -1.09 -14.49 10.20
CA LEU A 230 -0.65 -14.70 8.81
C LEU A 230 -1.40 -13.78 7.83
N VAL A 231 -1.78 -12.59 8.29
CA VAL A 231 -2.46 -11.56 7.50
C VAL A 231 -1.55 -10.33 7.46
N PHE A 232 -1.03 -10.04 6.28
CA PHE A 232 -0.04 -8.99 6.04
C PHE A 232 -0.72 -7.77 5.42
N LYS A 233 -0.39 -6.59 5.96
CA LYS A 233 -0.97 -5.31 5.51
C LYS A 233 0.05 -4.57 4.67
N LEU A 234 -0.27 -4.36 3.40
CA LEU A 234 0.49 -3.46 2.54
C LEU A 234 -0.13 -2.06 2.66
N GLN A 235 0.67 -1.07 3.05
CA GLN A 235 0.23 0.32 3.10
C GLN A 235 0.04 0.81 1.67
N LYS A 236 -1.16 1.22 1.27
CA LYS A 236 -1.33 1.87 -0.04
C LYS A 236 -0.55 3.19 -0.03
N PRO A 237 0.26 3.52 -1.06
CA PRO A 237 0.76 4.88 -1.21
C PRO A 237 -0.46 5.79 -1.29
N SER A 238 -0.57 6.74 -0.35
CA SER A 238 -1.66 7.70 -0.34
C SER A 238 -1.69 8.41 -1.71
N PRO A 239 -2.85 8.50 -2.38
CA PRO A 239 -3.00 9.53 -3.39
C PRO A 239 -2.88 10.86 -2.63
N THR A 240 -1.90 11.68 -3.00
CA THR A 240 -1.80 13.06 -2.55
C THR A 240 -3.11 13.72 -2.95
N ASP A 241 -4.00 13.95 -1.98
CA ASP A 241 -5.19 14.77 -2.20
C ASP A 241 -4.69 16.13 -2.66
N GLY A 242 -4.90 16.42 -3.94
CA GLY A 242 -4.74 17.76 -4.46
C GLY A 242 -5.66 18.66 -3.66
N SER A 243 -5.08 19.45 -2.76
CA SER A 243 -5.78 20.56 -2.14
C SER A 243 -6.06 21.59 -3.22
N ASP A 244 -7.13 21.38 -3.98
CA ASP A 244 -7.80 22.43 -4.75
C ASP A 244 -8.41 23.42 -3.74
N SER A 245 -7.51 24.22 -3.14
CA SER A 245 -7.86 25.43 -2.44
C SER A 245 -8.33 26.42 -3.50
N ARG A 246 -9.59 26.32 -3.92
CA ARG A 246 -10.24 27.35 -4.72
C ARG A 246 -10.68 28.47 -3.77
N PRO A 247 -10.03 29.65 -3.75
CA PRO A 247 -10.55 30.77 -2.99
C PRO A 247 -11.80 31.28 -3.69
N SER A 248 -12.96 31.07 -3.08
CA SER A 248 -14.19 31.74 -3.48
C SER A 248 -14.15 33.17 -2.94
N SER A 249 -13.67 34.11 -3.76
CA SER A 249 -13.77 35.55 -3.50
C SER A 249 -14.77 36.15 -4.48
N GLY A 250 -15.82 36.80 -3.96
CA GLY A 250 -16.78 37.51 -4.83
C GLY A 250 -18.11 37.91 -4.22
N ALA A 251 -18.08 38.94 -3.37
CA ALA A 251 -19.06 40.04 -3.26
C ALA A 251 -20.56 39.78 -2.91
N ALA A 252 -20.86 40.12 -1.65
CA ALA A 252 -21.94 40.97 -1.14
C ALA A 252 -23.28 41.14 -1.92
N LYS A 253 -24.39 40.87 -1.22
CA LYS A 253 -25.50 41.84 -1.14
C LYS A 253 -26.26 41.75 0.19
N PHE A 254 -26.40 42.92 0.79
CA PHE A 254 -27.07 43.27 2.03
C PHE A 254 -28.60 43.14 1.95
N THR A 255 -29.26 43.29 3.11
CA THR A 255 -30.70 43.43 3.40
C THR A 255 -31.45 42.10 3.55
N GLY A 256 -32.33 41.87 4.53
CA GLY A 256 -32.87 42.66 5.63
C GLY A 256 -33.85 41.77 6.40
N ALA A 257 -34.02 42.05 7.69
CA ALA A 257 -34.84 41.29 8.63
C ALA A 257 -36.31 41.14 8.20
N THR A 258 -36.95 40.01 8.50
CA THR A 258 -38.18 39.96 9.33
C THR A 258 -38.53 38.53 9.74
N VAL A 259 -38.70 38.33 11.05
CA VAL A 259 -39.49 37.25 11.67
C VAL A 259 -40.96 37.69 11.62
N PRO A 260 -41.94 36.80 11.41
CA PRO A 260 -42.82 36.49 12.54
C PRO A 260 -43.28 35.03 12.62
N THR A 261 -43.34 34.58 13.89
CA THR A 261 -44.25 33.66 14.58
C THR A 261 -44.85 32.46 13.84
#